data_AF-A0A522XR66-F1
#
_entry.id   AF-A0A522XR66-F1
#
_cell.length_a   1.000
_cell.length_b   1.000
_cell.length_c   1.000
_cell.angle_alpha   90.00
_cell.angle_beta   90.00
_cell.angle_gamma   90.00
#
_symmetry.space_group_name_H-M   'P 1'
#
loop_
_entity.id
_entity.type
_entity.pdbx_description
1 polymer ?
#
loop_
_entity_poly.entity_id
_entity_poly.type
_entity_poly.pdbx_seq_one_letter_code
_entity_poly.pdbx_strand_id
1 'polypeptide(L)'
;MRKTEERRFWKGKNGDSYVTTLPMEWIKDYIPGYDKKENRVYRLSQIKSTILITPQTKEEKTKQLELKINSNNTDEIYYSVISAYLQDYNSVCLQEQGPNPTLKNKLNKIDEKLPGAEFGKDGDDYVVKFERKIENIPKKVDEIYEHYKELYSQNQKMFSGKIKKKSDIEMEHKIVTKKESLVDNKVYALKRLFTHVFETFLQNPEILIKTGLHRDEEGIDYTAAYKIAGYRSIANNLERVTDIQRDIFELLMKISDSENDLRQGVGFDFSKYYDKAHEMIKDAYESKRVVENLDSSKEGFDCLLKVLASEDNEDDGIRYRQKYISYFERKKILNYVKSKKSPELVALEGLIWGSTGLATNIAESWVNMSDLPKLNKYLDVSKKKK
;
A
#
# COMPACT_ATOMS: atom_id res chain seq x y z
N MET A 1 33.24 -6.28 16.47
CA MET A 1 32.57 -6.13 15.15
C MET A 1 31.38 -7.07 15.12
N ARG A 2 30.17 -6.55 15.35
CA ARG A 2 28.96 -7.38 15.57
C ARG A 2 28.17 -7.49 14.26
N LYS A 3 27.95 -8.73 13.83
CA LYS A 3 27.07 -9.14 12.73
C LYS A 3 25.61 -8.96 13.15
N THR A 4 24.74 -8.70 12.19
CA THR A 4 23.36 -8.27 12.38
C THR A 4 22.38 -9.38 12.00
N GLU A 5 21.61 -9.81 13.00
CA GLU A 5 20.73 -10.98 13.06
C GLU A 5 19.31 -10.64 12.53
N GLU A 6 18.73 -11.46 11.63
CA GLU A 6 17.39 -11.26 11.03
C GLU A 6 16.25 -11.24 12.07
N ARG A 7 15.30 -10.30 11.95
CA ARG A 7 14.09 -10.18 12.79
C ARG A 7 12.86 -10.66 12.01
N ARG A 8 11.96 -11.43 12.62
CA ARG A 8 10.69 -11.88 12.00
C ARG A 8 9.47 -11.29 12.72
N PHE A 9 8.51 -10.77 11.98
CA PHE A 9 7.23 -10.24 12.48
C PHE A 9 6.08 -11.17 12.11
N TRP A 10 5.15 -11.41 13.04
CA TRP A 10 3.90 -12.15 12.78
C TRP A 10 2.69 -11.35 13.29
N LYS A 11 1.58 -11.38 12.54
CA LYS A 11 0.32 -10.73 12.87
C LYS A 11 -0.68 -11.76 13.41
N GLY A 12 -1.21 -11.55 14.62
CA GLY A 12 -2.27 -12.36 15.20
C GLY A 12 -3.63 -12.14 14.52
N LYS A 13 -4.52 -13.15 14.57
CA LYS A 13 -5.81 -13.16 13.84
C LYS A 13 -6.87 -12.17 14.35
N ASN A 14 -6.71 -11.60 15.56
CA ASN A 14 -7.64 -10.62 16.11
C ASN A 14 -6.84 -9.41 16.66
N GLY A 15 -6.96 -8.25 16.00
CA GLY A 15 -6.65 -6.88 16.51
C GLY A 15 -5.44 -6.64 17.42
N ASP A 16 -4.47 -5.88 16.91
CA ASP A 16 -3.56 -4.99 17.66
C ASP A 16 -2.52 -5.58 18.60
N SER A 17 -1.96 -6.73 18.22
CA SER A 17 -0.71 -7.23 18.83
C SER A 17 0.44 -7.29 17.82
N TYR A 18 1.50 -6.53 18.09
CA TYR A 18 2.74 -6.54 17.29
C TYR A 18 3.75 -7.47 17.97
N VAL A 19 4.20 -8.51 17.27
CA VAL A 19 5.30 -9.36 17.74
C VAL A 19 6.61 -8.79 17.22
N THR A 20 7.54 -8.43 18.10
CA THR A 20 8.89 -8.01 17.73
C THR A 20 9.92 -8.82 18.49
N THR A 21 11.07 -9.06 17.85
CA THR A 21 12.20 -9.76 18.46
C THR A 21 13.29 -8.74 18.76
N LEU A 22 13.73 -8.71 20.02
CA LEU A 22 14.77 -7.80 20.48
C LEU A 22 15.99 -8.58 20.97
N PRO A 23 17.20 -8.02 20.85
CA PRO A 23 18.38 -8.59 21.48
C PRO A 23 18.17 -8.78 22.98
N MET A 24 18.61 -9.92 23.52
CA MET A 24 18.47 -10.23 24.95
C MET A 24 19.10 -9.16 25.86
N GLU A 25 20.14 -8.48 25.38
CA GLU A 25 20.81 -7.39 26.07
C GLU A 25 19.86 -6.19 26.31
N TRP A 26 18.96 -5.88 25.37
CA TRP A 26 18.05 -4.74 25.47
C TRP A 26 16.80 -5.06 26.31
N ILE A 27 16.38 -6.31 26.36
CA ILE A 27 15.21 -6.73 27.14
C ILE A 27 15.49 -6.61 28.64
N LYS A 28 16.73 -6.88 29.07
CA LYS A 28 17.16 -6.89 30.48
C LYS A 28 16.99 -5.53 31.17
N ASP A 29 17.18 -4.44 30.44
CA ASP A 29 17.19 -3.10 31.01
C ASP A 29 15.80 -2.44 31.03
N TYR A 30 14.86 -2.92 30.20
CA TYR A 30 13.59 -2.24 29.94
C TYR A 30 12.33 -3.02 30.37
N ILE A 31 12.45 -4.29 30.78
CA ILE A 31 11.30 -5.09 31.24
C ILE A 31 11.44 -5.43 32.74
N PRO A 32 10.64 -4.82 33.63
CA PRO A 32 10.64 -5.14 35.05
C PRO A 32 10.29 -6.62 35.30
N GLY A 33 11.15 -7.33 36.05
CA GLY A 33 10.94 -8.75 36.39
C GLY A 33 11.43 -9.76 35.33
N TYR A 34 12.36 -9.36 34.46
CA TYR A 34 13.01 -10.26 33.51
C TYR A 34 13.60 -11.50 34.19
N ASP A 35 13.19 -12.69 33.73
CA ASP A 35 13.67 -14.00 34.18
C ASP A 35 14.50 -14.64 33.06
N LYS A 36 15.68 -15.18 33.39
CA LYS A 36 16.68 -15.68 32.42
C LYS A 36 16.24 -16.91 31.60
N LYS A 37 15.01 -17.37 31.75
CA LYS A 37 14.49 -18.52 31.00
C LYS A 37 14.35 -18.17 29.52
N GLU A 38 15.21 -18.76 28.71
CA GLU A 38 15.15 -18.76 27.25
C GLU A 38 13.75 -19.21 26.82
N ASN A 39 13.08 -18.44 25.94
CA ASN A 39 11.73 -18.67 25.39
C ASN A 39 10.53 -18.02 26.12
N ARG A 40 10.72 -17.10 27.07
CA ARG A 40 9.57 -16.33 27.62
C ARG A 40 9.17 -15.20 26.67
N VAL A 41 7.91 -15.17 26.24
CA VAL A 41 7.31 -14.02 25.52
C VAL A 41 6.95 -12.96 26.55
N TYR A 42 7.49 -11.76 26.40
CA TYR A 42 7.21 -10.63 27.27
C TYR A 42 6.11 -9.75 26.68
N ARG A 43 5.19 -9.28 27.54
CA ARG A 43 4.06 -8.45 27.13
C ARG A 43 4.30 -7.01 27.56
N LEU A 44 4.36 -6.10 26.60
CA LEU A 44 4.37 -4.66 26.85
C LEU A 44 2.97 -4.11 26.54
N SER A 45 2.18 -3.92 27.59
CA SER A 45 0.83 -3.37 27.47
C SER A 45 0.91 -1.87 27.23
N GLN A 46 0.34 -1.40 26.11
CA GLN A 46 0.11 0.02 25.82
C GLN A 46 -1.40 0.31 25.89
N ILE A 47 -1.75 1.60 25.95
CA ILE A 47 -3.12 2.09 26.18
C ILE A 47 -4.12 1.57 25.12
N LYS A 48 -3.67 1.26 23.89
CA LYS A 48 -4.53 0.76 22.79
C LYS A 48 -4.01 -0.52 22.09
N SER A 49 -2.87 -1.06 22.47
CA SER A 49 -2.25 -2.21 21.80
C SER A 49 -1.31 -2.98 22.72
N THR A 50 -0.95 -4.20 22.35
CA THR A 50 0.02 -5.01 23.10
C THR A 50 1.23 -5.35 22.21
N ILE A 51 2.44 -5.02 22.65
CA ILE A 51 3.66 -5.49 21.98
C ILE A 51 4.12 -6.78 22.65
N LEU A 52 4.29 -7.84 21.87
CA LEU A 52 4.85 -9.11 22.32
C LEU A 52 6.32 -9.15 21.94
N ILE A 53 7.20 -9.25 22.93
CA ILE A 53 8.65 -9.28 22.76
C ILE A 53 9.12 -10.71 22.94
N THR A 54 9.74 -11.30 21.92
CA THR A 54 10.41 -12.59 22.04
C THR A 54 11.92 -12.39 22.12
N PRO A 55 12.62 -13.08 23.04
CA PRO A 55 14.07 -13.06 23.06
C PRO A 55 14.64 -13.88 21.90
N GLN A 56 15.64 -13.35 21.21
CA GLN A 56 16.37 -14.05 20.16
C GLN A 56 17.32 -15.09 20.77
N THR A 57 17.09 -16.38 20.48
CA THR A 57 18.06 -17.44 20.74
C THR A 57 19.08 -17.47 19.59
N LYS A 58 20.37 -17.42 19.94
CA LYS A 58 21.49 -17.37 18.99
C LYS A 58 21.63 -18.69 18.22
N GLU A 59 21.04 -18.76 17.04
CA GLU A 59 21.53 -19.62 15.95
C GLU A 59 21.53 -18.84 14.63
N GLU A 60 22.57 -18.03 14.43
CA GLU A 60 22.89 -17.42 13.12
C GLU A 60 23.47 -18.47 12.18
N LYS A 61 22.64 -19.03 11.29
CA LYS A 61 23.13 -19.30 9.93
C LYS A 61 23.01 -17.99 9.17
N THR A 62 24.12 -17.28 8.97
CA THR A 62 24.19 -16.16 8.02
C THR A 62 23.58 -16.63 6.70
N LYS A 63 22.40 -16.10 6.38
CA LYS A 63 21.69 -16.39 5.12
C LYS A 63 22.65 -15.98 4.00
N GLN A 64 23.04 -16.92 3.16
CA GLN A 64 23.79 -16.57 1.95
C GLN A 64 22.88 -15.67 1.13
N LEU A 65 23.32 -14.43 0.88
CA LEU A 65 22.54 -13.43 0.14
C LEU A 65 22.58 -13.68 -1.38
N GLU A 66 23.37 -14.67 -1.81
CA GLU A 66 23.45 -15.14 -3.18
C GLU A 66 23.01 -16.61 -3.22
N LEU A 67 22.08 -16.93 -4.11
CA LEU A 67 21.69 -18.31 -4.40
C LEU A 67 22.45 -18.80 -5.63
N LYS A 68 23.15 -19.92 -5.50
CA LYS A 68 23.75 -20.62 -6.65
C LYS A 68 22.84 -21.74 -7.08
N ILE A 69 22.44 -21.74 -8.35
CA ILE A 69 21.60 -22.79 -8.93
C ILE A 69 22.44 -23.62 -9.88
N ASN A 70 22.40 -24.93 -9.66
CA ASN A 70 22.96 -25.93 -10.56
C ASN A 70 21.82 -26.84 -11.05
N SER A 71 21.04 -26.35 -12.02
CA SER A 71 19.99 -27.10 -12.71
C SER A 71 20.03 -26.76 -14.18
N ASN A 72 19.70 -27.73 -15.03
CA ASN A 72 19.57 -27.54 -16.48
C ASN A 72 18.10 -27.35 -16.90
N ASN A 73 17.16 -27.41 -15.96
CA ASN A 73 15.74 -27.25 -16.23
C ASN A 73 15.34 -25.77 -16.19
N THR A 74 14.91 -25.25 -17.34
CA THR A 74 14.44 -23.86 -17.52
C THR A 74 13.42 -23.43 -16.47
N ASP A 75 12.42 -24.26 -16.19
CA ASP A 75 11.34 -23.89 -15.27
C ASP A 75 11.81 -23.94 -13.82
N GLU A 76 12.63 -24.92 -13.47
CA GLU A 76 13.22 -25.02 -12.14
C GLU A 76 14.12 -23.80 -11.84
N ILE A 77 14.97 -23.39 -12.79
CA ILE A 77 15.78 -22.18 -12.67
C ILE A 77 14.88 -20.94 -12.52
N TYR A 78 13.87 -20.80 -13.37
CA TYR A 78 12.97 -19.65 -13.34
C TYR A 78 12.20 -19.54 -12.01
N TYR A 79 11.65 -20.64 -11.51
CA TYR A 79 10.98 -20.67 -10.21
C TYR A 79 11.94 -20.48 -9.04
N SER A 80 13.19 -20.94 -9.17
CA SER A 80 14.23 -20.68 -8.17
C SER A 80 14.62 -19.21 -8.13
N VAL A 81 14.66 -18.51 -9.27
CA VAL A 81 14.82 -17.05 -9.33
C VAL A 81 13.67 -16.35 -8.61
N ILE A 82 12.42 -16.73 -8.87
CA ILE A 82 11.25 -16.18 -8.17
C ILE A 82 11.32 -16.47 -6.67
N SER A 83 11.66 -17.70 -6.29
CA SER A 83 11.79 -18.12 -4.89
C SER A 83 12.87 -17.32 -4.17
N ALA A 84 14.03 -17.15 -4.79
CA ALA A 84 15.12 -16.33 -4.25
C ALA A 84 14.69 -14.86 -4.09
N TYR A 85 13.98 -14.32 -5.08
CA TYR A 85 13.44 -12.97 -5.00
C TYR A 85 12.46 -12.80 -3.83
N LEU A 86 11.56 -13.77 -3.62
CA LEU A 86 10.58 -13.78 -2.52
C LEU A 86 11.21 -14.04 -1.13
N GLN A 87 12.36 -14.72 -1.10
CA GLN A 87 13.12 -15.00 0.12
C GLN A 87 14.14 -13.88 0.44
N ASP A 88 14.07 -12.77 -0.29
CA ASP A 88 14.94 -11.61 -0.15
C ASP A 88 16.43 -11.92 -0.37
N TYR A 89 16.77 -12.79 -1.33
CA TYR A 89 18.15 -12.85 -1.83
C TYR A 89 18.50 -11.54 -2.56
N ASN A 90 19.80 -11.27 -2.73
CA ASN A 90 20.32 -10.16 -3.52
C ASN A 90 20.59 -10.56 -4.97
N SER A 91 20.97 -11.81 -5.19
CA SER A 91 21.25 -12.31 -6.53
C SER A 91 21.04 -13.81 -6.62
N VAL A 92 20.86 -14.24 -7.86
CA VAL A 92 20.88 -15.64 -8.25
C VAL A 92 21.93 -15.81 -9.32
N CYS A 93 22.92 -16.65 -9.05
CA CYS A 93 23.97 -17.00 -10.00
C CYS A 93 23.63 -18.34 -10.68
N LEU A 94 23.67 -18.35 -12.02
CA LEU A 94 23.44 -19.51 -12.87
C LEU A 94 24.80 -20.06 -13.30
N GLN A 95 25.21 -21.22 -12.78
CA GLN A 95 26.55 -21.74 -13.05
C GLN A 95 26.69 -22.42 -14.43
N GLU A 96 27.83 -22.11 -15.06
CA GLU A 96 28.62 -22.87 -16.06
C GLU A 96 28.07 -23.23 -17.45
N GLN A 97 26.76 -23.17 -17.72
CA GLN A 97 26.28 -23.21 -19.11
C GLN A 97 25.22 -22.13 -19.27
N GLY A 98 25.60 -21.04 -19.93
CA GLY A 98 24.72 -19.87 -20.10
C GLY A 98 23.28 -20.24 -20.48
N PRO A 99 22.28 -19.47 -20.03
CA PRO A 99 20.88 -19.87 -20.13
C PRO A 99 20.52 -20.15 -21.58
N ASN A 100 19.85 -21.28 -21.80
CA ASN A 100 19.32 -21.62 -23.12
C ASN A 100 18.40 -20.48 -23.64
N PRO A 101 18.16 -20.35 -24.96
CA PRO A 101 17.41 -19.22 -25.52
C PRO A 101 16.03 -19.01 -24.89
N THR A 102 15.34 -20.09 -24.53
CA THR A 102 14.03 -20.05 -23.87
C THR A 102 14.12 -19.41 -22.48
N LEU A 103 15.07 -19.87 -21.66
CA LEU A 103 15.32 -19.31 -20.33
C LEU A 103 15.80 -17.86 -20.43
N LYS A 104 16.72 -17.57 -21.35
CA LYS A 104 17.22 -16.21 -21.58
C LYS A 104 16.08 -15.24 -21.93
N ASN A 105 15.14 -15.65 -22.77
CA ASN A 105 13.96 -14.86 -23.10
C ASN A 105 13.04 -14.63 -21.90
N LYS A 106 12.85 -15.64 -21.03
CA LYS A 106 12.10 -15.48 -19.78
C LYS A 106 12.81 -14.52 -18.82
N LEU A 107 14.12 -14.65 -18.66
CA LEU A 107 14.93 -13.84 -17.76
C LEU A 107 15.12 -12.40 -18.25
N ASN A 108 15.18 -12.17 -19.57
CA ASN A 108 15.22 -10.82 -20.14
C ASN A 108 13.96 -9.99 -19.85
N LYS A 109 12.86 -10.65 -19.45
CA LYS A 109 11.59 -10.03 -19.07
C LYS A 109 11.30 -10.23 -17.57
N ILE A 110 12.33 -10.56 -16.80
CA ILE A 110 12.15 -10.88 -15.39
C ILE A 110 11.69 -9.66 -14.60
N ASP A 111 12.10 -8.46 -15.00
CA ASP A 111 11.69 -7.17 -14.45
C ASP A 111 10.18 -6.91 -14.57
N GLU A 112 9.54 -7.41 -15.64
CA GLU A 112 8.08 -7.36 -15.82
C GLU A 112 7.33 -8.18 -14.76
N LYS A 113 8.00 -9.17 -14.14
CA LYS A 113 7.43 -10.09 -13.14
C LYS A 113 7.94 -9.84 -11.74
N LEU A 114 9.19 -9.42 -11.64
CA LEU A 114 9.97 -9.21 -10.43
C LEU A 114 10.55 -7.79 -10.49
N PRO A 115 9.78 -6.76 -10.13
CA PRO A 115 10.22 -5.37 -10.16
C PRO A 115 11.60 -5.16 -9.52
N GLY A 116 12.53 -4.56 -10.26
CA GLY A 116 13.92 -4.34 -9.84
C GLY A 116 14.82 -5.56 -9.99
N ALA A 117 14.36 -6.66 -10.58
CA ALA A 117 15.23 -7.75 -11.01
C ALA A 117 15.87 -7.43 -12.37
N GLU A 118 17.19 -7.51 -12.44
CA GLU A 118 17.96 -7.32 -13.66
C GLU A 118 18.68 -8.62 -14.00
N PHE A 119 18.48 -9.11 -15.21
CA PHE A 119 19.22 -10.24 -15.74
C PHE A 119 20.38 -9.76 -16.60
N GLY A 120 21.60 -10.23 -16.29
CA GLY A 120 22.79 -9.83 -16.99
C GLY A 120 23.95 -10.80 -16.78
N LYS A 121 25.14 -10.36 -17.18
CA LYS A 121 26.39 -11.04 -16.87
C LYS A 121 27.12 -10.30 -15.76
N ASP A 122 27.72 -11.07 -14.85
CA ASP A 122 28.67 -10.56 -13.84
C ASP A 122 29.94 -11.42 -13.92
N GLY A 123 30.96 -10.90 -14.61
CA GLY A 123 32.09 -11.73 -15.04
C GLY A 123 31.67 -12.82 -16.03
N ASP A 124 32.04 -14.06 -15.74
CA ASP A 124 31.71 -15.23 -16.57
C ASP A 124 30.32 -15.81 -16.27
N ASP A 125 29.72 -15.41 -15.14
CA ASP A 125 28.45 -15.94 -14.67
C ASP A 125 27.27 -15.14 -15.21
N TYR A 126 26.17 -15.86 -15.47
CA TYR A 126 24.87 -15.22 -15.69
C TYR A 126 24.17 -15.03 -14.35
N VAL A 127 23.77 -13.80 -14.07
CA VAL A 127 23.23 -13.42 -12.77
C VAL A 127 21.91 -12.70 -12.95
N VAL A 128 20.94 -13.05 -12.11
CA VAL A 128 19.78 -12.20 -11.85
C VAL A 128 20.07 -11.43 -10.57
N LYS A 129 20.30 -10.13 -10.69
CA LYS A 129 20.48 -9.23 -9.55
C LYS A 129 19.13 -8.67 -9.16
N PHE A 130 18.85 -8.63 -7.87
CA PHE A 130 17.67 -8.01 -7.33
C PHE A 130 18.07 -6.65 -6.77
N GLU A 131 17.89 -5.60 -7.56
CA GLU A 131 18.22 -4.24 -7.16
C GLU A 131 17.36 -3.87 -5.93
N ARG A 132 18.04 -3.56 -4.83
CA ARG A 132 17.44 -3.01 -3.62
C ARG A 132 17.62 -1.50 -3.59
N LYS A 133 17.42 -0.85 -4.74
CA LYS A 133 17.72 0.57 -4.89
C LYS A 133 17.00 1.33 -3.79
N ILE A 134 17.76 1.99 -2.94
CA ILE A 134 17.17 2.83 -1.91
C ILE A 134 16.63 4.05 -2.65
N GLU A 135 15.32 4.10 -2.78
CA GLU A 135 14.59 5.18 -3.43
C GLU A 135 13.83 6.01 -2.41
N ASN A 136 13.50 7.24 -2.78
CA ASN A 136 12.65 8.11 -1.99
C ASN A 136 11.22 7.54 -1.95
N ILE A 137 10.82 7.02 -0.78
CA ILE A 137 9.53 6.37 -0.56
C ILE A 137 8.36 7.32 -0.81
N PRO A 138 8.32 8.55 -0.23
CA PRO A 138 7.25 9.50 -0.49
C PRO A 138 7.02 9.73 -1.99
N LYS A 139 8.08 9.99 -2.74
CA LYS A 139 8.01 10.20 -4.20
C LYS A 139 7.39 9.02 -4.94
N LYS A 140 7.70 7.79 -4.55
CA LYS A 140 7.13 6.59 -5.19
C LYS A 140 5.66 6.40 -4.89
N VAL A 141 5.23 6.78 -3.67
CA VAL A 141 3.81 6.82 -3.32
C VAL A 141 3.08 7.91 -4.11
N ASP A 142 3.71 9.06 -4.34
CA ASP A 142 3.19 10.12 -5.23
C ASP A 142 3.00 9.61 -6.66
N GLU A 143 3.98 8.90 -7.22
CA GLU A 143 3.85 8.30 -8.56
C GLU A 143 2.66 7.34 -8.66
N ILE A 144 2.40 6.54 -7.63
CA ILE A 144 1.23 5.64 -7.59
C ILE A 144 -0.07 6.45 -7.59
N TYR A 145 -0.14 7.51 -6.80
CA TYR A 145 -1.31 8.39 -6.75
C TYR A 145 -1.57 9.09 -8.09
N GLU A 146 -0.54 9.52 -8.81
CA GLU A 146 -0.68 10.07 -10.16
C GLU A 146 -1.29 9.05 -11.13
N HIS A 147 -0.82 7.80 -11.12
CA HIS A 147 -1.40 6.75 -11.96
C HIS A 147 -2.86 6.44 -11.61
N TYR A 148 -3.21 6.46 -10.33
CA TYR A 148 -4.60 6.40 -9.89
C TYR A 148 -5.46 7.54 -10.46
N LYS A 149 -4.95 8.79 -10.50
CA LYS A 149 -5.70 9.90 -11.09
C LYS A 149 -5.93 9.73 -12.59
N GLU A 150 -4.97 9.16 -13.30
CA GLU A 150 -5.12 8.82 -14.72
C GLU A 150 -6.21 7.74 -14.93
N LEU A 151 -6.15 6.66 -14.13
CA LEU A 151 -7.26 5.86 -13.59
C LEU A 151 -8.64 6.49 -13.70
N TYR A 152 -8.87 7.32 -12.70
CA TYR A 152 -10.11 8.03 -12.50
C TYR A 152 -10.51 8.85 -13.73
N SER A 153 -9.58 9.58 -14.34
CA SER A 153 -9.88 10.41 -15.51
C SER A 153 -10.37 9.57 -16.72
N GLN A 154 -9.85 8.35 -16.90
CA GLN A 154 -10.32 7.45 -17.94
C GLN A 154 -11.74 6.96 -17.67
N ASN A 155 -12.02 6.55 -16.43
CA ASN A 155 -13.36 6.15 -16.01
C ASN A 155 -14.36 7.32 -16.05
N GLN A 156 -13.95 8.53 -15.70
CA GLN A 156 -14.82 9.71 -15.73
C GLN A 156 -15.34 9.99 -17.15
N LYS A 157 -14.52 9.77 -18.19
CA LYS A 157 -14.95 9.88 -19.60
C LYS A 157 -16.02 8.84 -19.98
N MET A 158 -16.07 7.70 -19.29
CA MET A 158 -17.11 6.70 -19.48
C MET A 158 -18.43 7.13 -18.82
N PHE A 159 -18.35 7.89 -17.72
CA PHE A 159 -19.51 8.47 -17.05
C PHE A 159 -20.01 9.76 -17.71
N SER A 160 -19.22 10.43 -18.57
CA SER A 160 -19.63 11.67 -19.22
C SER A 160 -20.69 11.45 -20.29
N GLY A 161 -21.96 11.39 -19.87
CA GLY A 161 -23.12 11.24 -20.75
C GLY A 161 -23.50 9.77 -20.98
N LYS A 162 -23.88 9.42 -22.20
CA LYS A 162 -24.27 8.04 -22.51
C LYS A 162 -23.01 7.16 -22.63
N ILE A 163 -22.98 6.04 -21.91
CA ILE A 163 -21.91 5.04 -22.05
C ILE A 163 -21.86 4.59 -23.51
N LYS A 164 -20.68 4.72 -24.13
CA LYS A 164 -20.41 4.32 -25.52
C LYS A 164 -20.60 2.81 -25.71
N LYS A 165 -20.71 2.33 -26.95
CA LYS A 165 -20.77 0.89 -27.22
C LYS A 165 -19.42 0.25 -26.92
N LYS A 166 -19.42 -1.04 -26.57
CA LYS A 166 -18.21 -1.82 -26.30
C LYS A 166 -17.15 -1.72 -27.39
N SER A 167 -17.57 -1.80 -28.66
CA SER A 167 -16.69 -1.65 -29.83
C SER A 167 -15.84 -0.38 -29.80
N ASP A 168 -16.34 0.67 -29.13
CA ASP A 168 -15.76 2.00 -29.12
C ASP A 168 -14.86 2.22 -27.89
N ILE A 169 -14.75 1.23 -26.99
CA ILE A 169 -14.06 1.34 -25.69
C ILE A 169 -13.09 0.18 -25.40
N GLU A 170 -12.95 -0.78 -26.32
CA GLU A 170 -12.04 -1.92 -26.17
C GLU A 170 -10.56 -1.50 -26.08
N MET A 171 -10.19 -0.41 -26.76
CA MET A 171 -8.82 0.09 -26.71
C MET A 171 -8.53 0.70 -25.32
N GLU A 172 -9.49 1.45 -24.78
CA GLU A 172 -9.45 2.03 -23.45
C GLU A 172 -9.33 0.94 -22.38
N HIS A 173 -10.02 -0.20 -22.54
CA HIS A 173 -9.86 -1.35 -21.64
C HIS A 173 -8.40 -1.81 -21.55
N LYS A 174 -7.73 -2.02 -22.70
CA LYS A 174 -6.32 -2.43 -22.72
C LYS A 174 -5.42 -1.40 -22.04
N ILE A 175 -5.73 -0.11 -22.18
CA ILE A 175 -4.98 0.97 -21.54
C ILE A 175 -5.19 0.92 -20.02
N VAL A 176 -6.43 0.74 -19.55
CA VAL A 176 -6.76 0.64 -18.12
C VAL A 176 -6.05 -0.54 -17.48
N THR A 177 -6.16 -1.74 -18.06
CA THR A 177 -5.49 -2.95 -17.55
C THR A 177 -3.97 -2.78 -17.50
N LYS A 178 -3.36 -2.18 -18.53
CA LYS A 178 -1.91 -1.96 -18.55
C LYS A 178 -1.46 -1.00 -17.45
N LYS A 179 -2.23 0.05 -17.18
CA LYS A 179 -1.93 1.04 -16.16
C LYS A 179 -2.14 0.52 -14.74
N GLU A 180 -3.17 -0.28 -14.50
CA GLU A 180 -3.36 -0.95 -13.21
C GLU A 180 -2.19 -1.91 -12.93
N SER A 181 -1.79 -2.73 -13.90
CA SER A 181 -0.61 -3.61 -13.75
C SER A 181 0.68 -2.83 -13.46
N LEU A 182 0.83 -1.60 -13.97
CA LEU A 182 1.94 -0.73 -13.62
C LEU A 182 1.90 -0.30 -12.15
N VAL A 183 0.71 -0.01 -11.60
CA VAL A 183 0.53 0.31 -10.18
C VAL A 183 0.88 -0.89 -9.30
N ASP A 184 0.39 -2.09 -9.64
CA ASP A 184 0.74 -3.33 -8.92
C ASP A 184 2.25 -3.54 -8.83
N ASN A 185 2.93 -3.39 -9.97
CA ASN A 185 4.39 -3.53 -10.04
C ASN A 185 5.10 -2.50 -9.16
N LYS A 186 4.64 -1.24 -9.16
CA LYS A 186 5.19 -0.17 -8.30
C LYS A 186 4.95 -0.46 -6.81
N VAL A 187 3.75 -0.88 -6.44
CA VAL A 187 3.40 -1.18 -5.06
C VAL A 187 4.18 -2.39 -4.55
N TYR A 188 4.37 -3.40 -5.40
CA TYR A 188 5.19 -4.56 -5.09
C TYR A 188 6.67 -4.23 -4.90
N ALA A 189 7.24 -3.38 -5.76
CA ALA A 189 8.59 -2.84 -5.59
C ALA A 189 8.72 -2.09 -4.24
N LEU A 190 7.73 -1.25 -3.90
CA LEU A 190 7.68 -0.56 -2.62
C LEU A 190 7.59 -1.53 -1.43
N LYS A 191 6.77 -2.59 -1.52
CA LYS A 191 6.66 -3.63 -0.47
C LYS A 191 8.03 -4.22 -0.14
N ARG A 192 8.87 -4.49 -1.14
CA ARG A 192 10.25 -4.97 -0.92
C ARG A 192 11.18 -3.91 -0.37
N LEU A 193 11.08 -2.69 -0.89
CA LEU A 193 11.85 -1.57 -0.36
C LEU A 193 11.55 -1.37 1.12
N PHE A 194 10.28 -1.47 1.55
CA PHE A 194 9.92 -1.39 2.97
C PHE A 194 10.57 -2.50 3.80
N THR A 195 10.55 -3.75 3.35
CA THR A 195 11.25 -4.86 4.04
C THR A 195 12.74 -4.56 4.15
N HIS A 196 13.38 -4.21 3.04
CA HIS A 196 14.81 -3.93 3.01
C HIS A 196 15.20 -2.77 3.91
N VAL A 197 14.48 -1.65 3.82
CA VAL A 197 14.71 -0.47 4.66
C VAL A 197 14.55 -0.88 6.11
N PHE A 198 13.46 -1.59 6.47
CA PHE A 198 13.20 -2.05 7.84
C PHE A 198 14.35 -2.88 8.43
N GLU A 199 14.92 -3.79 7.65
CA GLU A 199 16.04 -4.64 8.07
C GLU A 199 17.36 -3.87 8.21
N THR A 200 17.58 -2.87 7.37
CA THR A 200 18.88 -2.20 7.24
C THR A 200 18.99 -0.88 7.98
N PHE A 201 17.90 -0.14 8.19
CA PHE A 201 17.98 1.20 8.81
C PHE A 201 18.49 1.17 10.25
N LEU A 202 18.26 0.06 10.97
CA LEU A 202 18.79 -0.16 12.31
C LEU A 202 20.31 -0.31 12.34
N GLN A 203 20.90 -0.68 11.21
CA GLN A 203 22.32 -0.95 11.05
C GLN A 203 23.02 0.22 10.35
N ASN A 204 22.28 0.94 9.49
CA ASN A 204 22.76 2.09 8.75
C ASN A 204 21.67 3.18 8.69
N PRO A 205 21.69 4.13 9.64
CA PRO A 205 20.73 5.24 9.69
C PRO A 205 20.74 6.15 8.44
N GLU A 206 21.83 6.21 7.68
CA GLU A 206 21.92 7.03 6.45
C GLU A 206 20.91 6.58 5.38
N ILE A 207 20.45 5.32 5.44
CA ILE A 207 19.39 4.78 4.58
C ILE A 207 18.08 5.57 4.78
N LEU A 208 17.82 6.09 5.99
CA LEU A 208 16.62 6.90 6.26
C LEU A 208 16.64 8.24 5.53
N ILE A 209 17.82 8.82 5.31
CA ILE A 209 18.00 10.06 4.55
C ILE A 209 17.68 9.79 3.07
N LYS A 210 18.28 8.73 2.49
CA LYS A 210 18.06 8.36 1.08
C LYS A 210 16.62 7.98 0.77
N THR A 211 15.91 7.41 1.74
CA THR A 211 14.48 7.08 1.61
C THR A 211 13.54 8.27 1.76
N GLY A 212 14.05 9.43 2.21
CA GLY A 212 13.23 10.61 2.48
C GLY A 212 12.37 10.50 3.75
N LEU A 213 12.73 9.60 4.67
CA LEU A 213 11.97 9.35 5.90
C LEU A 213 12.50 10.14 7.12
N HIS A 214 13.68 10.72 7.02
CA HIS A 214 14.33 11.52 8.06
C HIS A 214 13.62 12.89 8.25
N ARG A 215 13.54 13.39 9.50
CA ARG A 215 13.32 14.81 9.81
C ARG A 215 14.66 15.38 10.25
N ASP A 216 15.19 16.36 9.51
CA ASP A 216 16.34 17.27 9.76
C ASP A 216 17.52 16.80 10.65
N GLU A 217 18.73 17.19 10.25
CA GLU A 217 20.09 16.65 10.54
C GLU A 217 20.50 16.21 11.97
N GLU A 218 19.66 16.34 13.00
CA GLU A 218 20.00 16.07 14.40
C GLU A 218 19.40 14.74 14.92
N GLY A 219 19.94 13.62 14.44
CA GLY A 219 19.83 12.31 15.11
C GLY A 219 18.84 11.31 14.51
N ILE A 220 18.93 10.06 14.99
CA ILE A 220 18.15 8.92 14.50
C ILE A 220 16.67 9.13 14.83
N ASP A 221 15.87 9.41 13.80
CA ASP A 221 14.42 9.51 13.91
C ASP A 221 13.79 8.12 14.13
N TYR A 222 13.55 7.75 15.39
CA TYR A 222 12.85 6.52 15.76
C TYR A 222 11.39 6.46 15.25
N THR A 223 10.84 7.56 14.73
CA THR A 223 9.52 7.55 14.05
C THR A 223 9.56 6.97 12.65
N ALA A 224 10.75 6.69 12.09
CA ALA A 224 10.92 6.09 10.77
C ALA A 224 10.11 4.79 10.60
N ALA A 225 10.03 3.94 11.64
CA ALA A 225 9.22 2.73 11.60
C ALA A 225 7.72 3.01 11.41
N TYR A 226 7.19 4.03 12.09
CA TYR A 226 5.80 4.46 11.92
C TYR A 226 5.55 5.06 10.54
N LYS A 227 6.50 5.85 10.02
CA LYS A 227 6.43 6.39 8.66
C LYS A 227 6.45 5.28 7.61
N ILE A 228 7.32 4.27 7.75
CA ILE A 228 7.34 3.09 6.86
C ILE A 228 5.99 2.38 6.88
N ALA A 229 5.44 2.13 8.07
CA ALA A 229 4.14 1.47 8.21
C ALA A 229 3.01 2.28 7.58
N GLY A 230 2.98 3.60 7.79
CA GLY A 230 1.97 4.49 7.22
C GLY A 230 2.07 4.59 5.70
N TYR A 231 3.27 4.81 5.13
CA TYR A 231 3.48 4.81 3.68
C TYR A 231 3.13 3.47 3.04
N ARG A 232 3.43 2.35 3.70
CA ARG A 232 3.02 1.02 3.24
C ARG A 232 1.50 0.88 3.23
N SER A 233 0.82 1.35 4.28
CA SER A 233 -0.63 1.34 4.34
C SER A 233 -1.24 2.19 3.22
N ILE A 234 -0.70 3.39 2.96
CA ILE A 234 -1.17 4.26 1.88
C ILE A 234 -0.96 3.60 0.51
N ALA A 235 0.23 3.07 0.23
CA ALA A 235 0.52 2.39 -1.03
C ALA A 235 -0.45 1.23 -1.30
N ASN A 236 -0.72 0.39 -0.29
CA ASN A 236 -1.68 -0.71 -0.41
C ASN A 236 -3.12 -0.23 -0.63
N ASN A 237 -3.53 0.88 0.00
CA ASN A 237 -4.87 1.42 -0.23
C ASN A 237 -4.97 2.05 -1.62
N LEU A 238 -3.92 2.70 -2.13
CA LEU A 238 -3.88 3.22 -3.50
C LEU A 238 -3.88 2.10 -4.57
N GLU A 239 -3.18 0.99 -4.32
CA GLU A 239 -3.25 -0.26 -5.10
C GLU A 239 -4.72 -0.70 -5.21
N ARG A 240 -5.38 -0.92 -4.07
CA ARG A 240 -6.79 -1.34 -4.02
C ARG A 240 -7.75 -0.36 -4.67
N VAL A 241 -7.52 0.95 -4.52
CA VAL A 241 -8.34 1.96 -5.19
C VAL A 241 -8.18 1.85 -6.71
N THR A 242 -6.97 1.52 -7.18
CA THR A 242 -6.66 1.29 -8.60
C THR A 242 -7.32 0.02 -9.12
N ASP A 243 -7.30 -1.08 -8.35
CA ASP A 243 -8.05 -2.30 -8.66
C ASP A 243 -9.54 -2.01 -8.82
N ILE A 244 -10.11 -1.22 -7.90
CA ILE A 244 -11.50 -0.77 -7.97
C ILE A 244 -11.74 0.06 -9.24
N GLN A 245 -10.79 0.90 -9.68
CA GLN A 245 -10.95 1.63 -10.94
C GLN A 245 -11.02 0.70 -12.15
N ARG A 246 -10.17 -0.32 -12.21
CA ARG A 246 -10.24 -1.34 -13.25
C ARG A 246 -11.58 -2.07 -13.22
N ASP A 247 -12.03 -2.50 -12.05
CA ASP A 247 -13.29 -3.24 -11.89
C ASP A 247 -14.51 -2.38 -12.26
N ILE A 248 -14.50 -1.09 -11.90
CA ILE A 248 -15.51 -0.12 -12.34
C ILE A 248 -15.52 -0.05 -13.87
N PHE A 249 -14.35 0.06 -14.52
CA PHE A 249 -14.27 0.10 -15.98
C PHE A 249 -14.85 -1.17 -16.61
N GLU A 250 -14.51 -2.35 -16.09
CA GLU A 250 -15.05 -3.63 -16.56
C GLU A 250 -16.57 -3.72 -16.43
N LEU A 251 -17.14 -3.23 -15.34
CA LEU A 251 -18.60 -3.14 -15.17
C LEU A 251 -19.23 -2.18 -16.18
N LEU A 252 -18.60 -1.02 -16.44
CA LEU A 252 -19.08 -0.08 -17.45
C LEU A 252 -19.03 -0.70 -18.85
N MET A 253 -18.04 -1.54 -19.16
CA MET A 253 -18.05 -2.32 -20.40
C MET A 253 -19.21 -3.32 -20.46
N LYS A 254 -19.51 -4.04 -19.37
CA LYS A 254 -20.68 -4.94 -19.35
C LYS A 254 -21.99 -4.18 -19.55
N ILE A 255 -22.11 -3.01 -18.93
CA ILE A 255 -23.25 -2.09 -19.12
C ILE A 255 -23.30 -1.55 -20.55
N SER A 256 -22.16 -1.38 -21.23
CA SER A 256 -22.10 -0.91 -22.62
C SER A 256 -22.76 -1.87 -23.63
N ASP A 257 -22.80 -3.17 -23.28
CA ASP A 257 -23.48 -4.23 -24.04
C ASP A 257 -24.99 -4.29 -23.74
N SER A 258 -25.48 -3.53 -22.76
CA SER A 258 -26.87 -3.56 -22.31
C SER A 258 -27.79 -2.60 -23.09
N GLU A 259 -29.09 -2.64 -22.77
CA GLU A 259 -30.12 -1.79 -23.36
C GLU A 259 -29.79 -0.28 -23.29
N ASN A 260 -30.31 0.47 -24.26
CA ASN A 260 -30.02 1.90 -24.40
C ASN A 260 -30.34 2.73 -23.15
N ASP A 261 -31.45 2.42 -22.49
CA ASP A 261 -31.94 3.11 -21.30
C ASP A 261 -31.00 2.92 -20.10
N LEU A 262 -30.38 1.74 -19.98
CA LEU A 262 -29.39 1.48 -18.92
C LEU A 262 -28.13 2.32 -19.14
N ARG A 263 -27.63 2.38 -20.38
CA ARG A 263 -26.43 3.16 -20.73
C ARG A 263 -26.56 4.66 -20.52
N GLN A 264 -27.76 5.21 -20.77
CA GLN A 264 -28.05 6.62 -20.50
C GLN A 264 -28.18 6.88 -19.00
N GLY A 265 -28.99 6.09 -18.29
CA GLY A 265 -29.23 6.32 -16.87
C GLY A 265 -27.96 6.22 -16.02
N VAL A 266 -27.04 5.29 -16.34
CA VAL A 266 -25.80 5.13 -15.56
C VAL A 266 -24.90 6.35 -15.64
N GLY A 267 -24.60 6.87 -16.84
CA GLY A 267 -23.69 8.00 -16.93
C GLY A 267 -24.23 9.27 -16.27
N PHE A 268 -25.53 9.53 -16.38
CA PHE A 268 -26.14 10.69 -15.70
C PHE A 268 -26.23 10.53 -14.18
N ASP A 269 -26.70 9.38 -13.68
CA ASP A 269 -26.95 9.21 -12.26
C ASP A 269 -25.67 8.89 -11.47
N PHE A 270 -24.74 8.11 -12.03
CA PHE A 270 -23.52 7.70 -11.32
C PHE A 270 -22.36 8.69 -11.43
N SER A 271 -22.29 9.57 -12.44
CA SER A 271 -21.15 10.48 -12.61
C SER A 271 -20.86 11.31 -11.36
N LYS A 272 -21.88 11.99 -10.81
CA LYS A 272 -21.72 12.81 -9.60
C LYS A 272 -21.38 11.96 -8.37
N TYR A 273 -21.94 10.76 -8.27
CA TYR A 273 -21.70 9.82 -7.17
C TYR A 273 -20.25 9.34 -7.18
N TYR A 274 -19.73 9.03 -8.37
CA TYR A 274 -18.36 8.62 -8.61
C TYR A 274 -17.36 9.76 -8.35
N ASP A 275 -17.64 10.97 -8.83
CA ASP A 275 -16.79 12.15 -8.61
C ASP A 275 -16.64 12.46 -7.11
N LYS A 276 -17.72 12.34 -6.33
CA LYS A 276 -17.69 12.55 -4.88
C LYS A 276 -16.86 11.50 -4.13
N ALA A 277 -16.88 10.25 -4.59
CA ALA A 277 -16.02 9.22 -4.03
C ALA A 277 -14.53 9.51 -4.32
N HIS A 278 -14.22 9.97 -5.53
CA HIS A 278 -12.87 10.41 -5.91
C HIS A 278 -12.41 11.63 -5.11
N GLU A 279 -13.28 12.63 -4.92
CA GLU A 279 -13.00 13.83 -4.11
C GLU A 279 -12.57 13.44 -2.70
N MET A 280 -13.24 12.47 -2.08
CA MET A 280 -12.84 11.98 -0.75
C MET A 280 -11.45 11.32 -0.77
N ILE A 281 -11.10 10.56 -1.80
CA ILE A 281 -9.75 9.94 -1.94
C ILE A 281 -8.69 11.03 -2.14
N LYS A 282 -9.00 12.04 -2.95
CA LYS A 282 -8.12 13.19 -3.17
C LYS A 282 -7.86 13.94 -1.86
N ASP A 283 -8.91 14.33 -1.15
CA ASP A 283 -8.78 15.07 0.12
C ASP A 283 -8.04 14.22 1.18
N ALA A 284 -8.31 12.92 1.25
CA ALA A 284 -7.59 12.00 2.12
C ALA A 284 -6.09 11.95 1.79
N TYR A 285 -5.74 11.87 0.52
CA TYR A 285 -4.34 11.80 0.10
C TYR A 285 -3.60 13.15 0.23
N GLU A 286 -4.23 14.25 -0.18
CA GLU A 286 -3.66 15.61 -0.11
C GLU A 286 -3.50 16.11 1.34
N SER A 287 -4.20 15.50 2.30
CA SER A 287 -3.99 15.71 3.73
C SER A 287 -2.55 15.36 4.20
N LYS A 288 -1.73 14.71 3.36
CA LYS A 288 -0.29 14.53 3.60
C LYS A 288 0.44 15.83 3.91
N ARG A 289 0.00 16.95 3.32
CA ARG A 289 0.60 18.29 3.54
C ARG A 289 0.58 18.70 5.01
N VAL A 290 -0.42 18.25 5.75
CA VAL A 290 -0.53 18.48 7.21
C VAL A 290 0.57 17.74 7.96
N VAL A 291 0.80 16.48 7.60
CA VAL A 291 1.79 15.60 8.22
C VAL A 291 3.22 16.02 7.91
N GLU A 292 3.43 16.48 6.68
CA GLU A 292 4.72 16.99 6.18
C GLU A 292 5.04 18.41 6.69
N ASN A 293 4.21 18.98 7.58
CA ASN A 293 4.28 20.36 8.07
C ASN A 293 4.23 21.43 6.95
N LEU A 294 3.79 21.06 5.74
CA LEU A 294 3.61 21.99 4.62
C LEU A 294 2.37 22.86 4.80
N ASP A 295 1.38 22.37 5.54
CA ASP A 295 0.19 23.11 5.95
C ASP A 295 -0.19 22.77 7.39
N SER A 296 0.43 23.48 8.34
CA SER A 296 0.14 23.34 9.78
C SER A 296 -1.07 24.17 10.24
N SER A 297 -1.78 24.79 9.28
CA SER A 297 -2.96 25.58 9.58
C SER A 297 -4.09 24.69 10.10
N LYS A 298 -5.05 25.32 10.77
CA LYS A 298 -6.28 24.66 11.19
C LYS A 298 -7.04 24.07 10.00
N GLU A 299 -6.95 24.68 8.81
CA GLU A 299 -7.66 24.24 7.60
C GLU A 299 -7.16 22.89 7.09
N GLY A 300 -5.84 22.67 7.13
CA GLY A 300 -5.23 21.38 6.81
C GLY A 300 -5.71 20.27 7.75
N PHE A 301 -5.65 20.50 9.07
CA PHE A 301 -6.18 19.54 10.05
C PHE A 301 -7.69 19.33 9.92
N ASP A 302 -8.46 20.37 9.60
CA ASP A 302 -9.90 20.26 9.36
C ASP A 302 -10.18 19.39 8.12
N CYS A 303 -9.32 19.38 7.10
CA CYS A 303 -9.42 18.46 5.94
C CYS A 303 -9.25 16.99 6.38
N LEU A 304 -8.20 16.71 7.15
CA LEU A 304 -7.91 15.38 7.66
C LEU A 304 -9.03 14.89 8.60
N LEU A 305 -9.50 15.75 9.51
CA LEU A 305 -10.63 15.45 10.41
C LEU A 305 -11.96 15.31 9.65
N LYS A 306 -12.17 16.01 8.53
CA LYS A 306 -13.35 15.79 7.67
C LYS A 306 -13.39 14.36 7.14
N VAL A 307 -12.24 13.75 6.84
CA VAL A 307 -12.16 12.35 6.39
C VAL A 307 -12.26 11.37 7.57
N LEU A 308 -11.76 11.74 8.75
CA LEU A 308 -11.49 10.84 9.89
C LEU A 308 -12.42 10.89 11.10
N ALA A 309 -13.40 11.78 11.17
CA ALA A 309 -14.29 11.88 12.33
C ALA A 309 -15.27 10.68 12.45
N SER A 310 -14.77 9.44 12.45
CA SER A 310 -15.52 8.23 12.14
C SER A 310 -15.48 7.08 13.16
N GLU A 311 -14.77 7.16 14.29
CA GLU A 311 -14.54 5.91 15.06
C GLU A 311 -15.39 5.67 16.32
N ASP A 312 -16.15 6.62 16.86
CA ASP A 312 -16.79 6.38 18.18
C ASP A 312 -18.28 5.99 18.15
N ASN A 313 -18.92 5.77 16.98
CA ASN A 313 -20.26 5.15 16.91
C ASN A 313 -20.53 4.54 15.52
N GLU A 314 -20.94 3.26 15.48
CA GLU A 314 -21.30 2.52 14.25
C GLU A 314 -22.40 3.21 13.41
N ASP A 315 -23.23 4.07 14.01
CA ASP A 315 -24.25 4.87 13.31
C ASP A 315 -23.71 6.17 12.67
N ASP A 316 -22.57 6.70 13.12
CA ASP A 316 -22.05 8.01 12.69
C ASP A 316 -21.05 7.91 11.51
N GLY A 317 -20.44 6.75 11.26
CA GLY A 317 -19.64 6.52 10.04
C GLY A 317 -20.46 6.71 8.76
N ILE A 318 -21.77 6.46 8.84
CA ILE A 318 -22.76 6.72 7.79
C ILE A 318 -23.07 8.22 7.66
N ARG A 319 -22.89 9.04 8.71
CA ARG A 319 -23.22 10.47 8.75
C ARG A 319 -22.18 11.40 8.12
N TYR A 320 -20.90 11.04 8.07
CA TYR A 320 -19.86 11.95 7.57
C TYR A 320 -19.34 11.61 6.17
N ARG A 321 -19.47 10.36 5.71
CA ARG A 321 -19.51 10.08 4.26
C ARG A 321 -20.55 10.96 3.56
N GLN A 322 -21.57 11.44 4.29
CA GLN A 322 -22.59 12.39 3.82
C GLN A 322 -22.06 13.78 3.43
N LYS A 323 -20.87 14.17 3.88
CA LYS A 323 -20.23 15.41 3.43
C LYS A 323 -19.84 15.31 1.95
N TYR A 324 -19.33 14.17 1.53
CA TYR A 324 -19.04 13.89 0.12
C TYR A 324 -20.31 13.34 -0.56
N ILE A 325 -20.78 12.17 -0.13
CA ILE A 325 -21.94 11.46 -0.68
C ILE A 325 -23.08 11.48 0.33
N SER A 326 -24.00 12.43 0.20
CA SER A 326 -25.13 12.57 1.12
C SER A 326 -26.01 11.33 1.16
N TYR A 327 -26.72 11.12 2.27
CA TYR A 327 -27.69 10.02 2.39
C TYR A 327 -28.73 10.07 1.26
N PHE A 328 -29.22 11.25 0.91
CA PHE A 328 -30.20 11.43 -0.16
C PHE A 328 -29.62 11.05 -1.53
N GLU A 329 -28.39 11.45 -1.83
CA GLU A 329 -27.72 11.09 -3.08
C GLU A 329 -27.51 9.57 -3.17
N ARG A 330 -26.97 8.94 -2.11
CA ARG A 330 -26.83 7.48 -2.08
C ARG A 330 -28.17 6.78 -2.21
N LYS A 331 -29.22 7.24 -1.51
CA LYS A 331 -30.56 6.68 -1.62
C LYS A 331 -31.13 6.80 -3.04
N LYS A 332 -30.86 7.91 -3.74
CA LYS A 332 -31.24 8.07 -5.14
C LYS A 332 -30.58 6.99 -6.01
N ILE A 333 -29.27 6.78 -5.86
CA ILE A 333 -28.54 5.71 -6.56
C ILE A 333 -29.11 4.34 -6.22
N LEU A 334 -29.28 4.01 -4.94
CA LEU A 334 -29.82 2.73 -4.52
C LEU A 334 -31.24 2.48 -5.05
N ASN A 335 -32.09 3.50 -5.13
CA ASN A 335 -33.41 3.39 -5.73
C ASN A 335 -33.32 3.13 -7.24
N TYR A 336 -32.42 3.82 -7.94
CA TYR A 336 -32.15 3.56 -9.36
C TYR A 336 -31.68 2.13 -9.58
N VAL A 337 -30.65 1.67 -8.84
CA VAL A 337 -30.12 0.30 -8.87
C VAL A 337 -31.24 -0.73 -8.66
N LYS A 338 -32.07 -0.54 -7.62
CA LYS A 338 -33.21 -1.43 -7.32
C LYS A 338 -34.24 -1.47 -8.44
N SER A 339 -34.53 -0.33 -9.06
CA SER A 339 -35.54 -0.23 -10.13
C SER A 339 -35.11 -0.98 -11.40
N LYS A 340 -33.81 -1.01 -11.69
CA LYS A 340 -33.26 -1.62 -12.90
C LYS A 340 -32.96 -3.12 -12.77
N LYS A 341 -32.90 -3.65 -11.54
CA LYS A 341 -32.66 -5.08 -11.25
C LYS A 341 -31.42 -5.66 -11.96
N SER A 342 -30.39 -4.83 -12.21
CA SER A 342 -29.13 -5.25 -12.85
C SER A 342 -28.08 -5.56 -11.78
N PRO A 343 -27.50 -6.78 -11.77
CA PRO A 343 -26.39 -7.13 -10.89
C PRO A 343 -25.15 -6.23 -11.08
N GLU A 344 -24.89 -5.79 -12.32
CA GLU A 344 -23.77 -4.91 -12.66
C GLU A 344 -23.91 -3.56 -11.96
N LEU A 345 -25.13 -3.02 -11.86
CA LEU A 345 -25.37 -1.77 -11.14
C LEU A 345 -25.19 -1.91 -9.62
N VAL A 346 -25.57 -3.06 -9.06
CA VAL A 346 -25.36 -3.35 -7.64
C VAL A 346 -23.86 -3.40 -7.34
N ALA A 347 -23.10 -4.10 -8.19
CA ALA A 347 -21.65 -4.17 -8.07
C ALA A 347 -21.00 -2.78 -8.26
N LEU A 348 -21.48 -1.99 -9.22
CA LEU A 348 -20.95 -0.65 -9.49
C LEU A 348 -21.15 0.30 -8.30
N GLU A 349 -22.36 0.32 -7.70
CA GLU A 349 -22.61 1.11 -6.48
C GLU A 349 -21.71 0.67 -5.33
N GLY A 350 -21.60 -0.66 -5.13
CA GLY A 350 -20.79 -1.24 -4.06
C GLY A 350 -19.30 -0.89 -4.19
N LEU A 351 -18.75 -0.95 -5.40
CA LEU A 351 -17.35 -0.60 -5.67
C LEU A 351 -17.08 0.89 -5.43
N ILE A 352 -17.94 1.78 -5.94
CA ILE A 352 -17.80 3.22 -5.75
C ILE A 352 -17.90 3.56 -4.25
N TRP A 353 -18.87 2.99 -3.54
CA TRP A 353 -19.00 3.16 -2.09
C TRP A 353 -17.84 2.55 -1.31
N GLY A 354 -17.32 1.40 -1.75
CA GLY A 354 -16.17 0.73 -1.13
C GLY A 354 -14.91 1.60 -1.19
N SER A 355 -14.72 2.35 -2.29
CA SER A 355 -13.58 3.26 -2.46
C SER A 355 -13.52 4.36 -1.39
N THR A 356 -14.67 4.81 -0.85
CA THR A 356 -14.68 5.79 0.25
C THR A 356 -14.12 5.22 1.55
N GLY A 357 -14.22 3.90 1.77
CA GLY A 357 -13.59 3.25 2.92
C GLY A 357 -12.07 3.23 2.80
N LEU A 358 -11.55 3.05 1.58
CA LEU A 358 -10.11 3.14 1.32
C LEU A 358 -9.58 4.56 1.52
N ALA A 359 -10.37 5.59 1.19
CA ALA A 359 -10.05 6.98 1.50
C ALA A 359 -9.88 7.21 3.00
N THR A 360 -10.78 6.67 3.83
CA THR A 360 -10.65 6.72 5.29
C THR A 360 -9.34 6.09 5.76
N ASN A 361 -9.02 4.88 5.29
CA ASN A 361 -7.76 4.20 5.64
C ASN A 361 -6.50 5.01 5.24
N ILE A 362 -6.54 5.70 4.09
CA ILE A 362 -5.45 6.59 3.64
C ILE A 362 -5.27 7.73 4.63
N ALA A 363 -6.35 8.42 5.00
CA ALA A 363 -6.29 9.51 5.98
C ALA A 363 -5.83 9.02 7.36
N GLU A 364 -6.26 7.84 7.80
CA GLU A 364 -5.87 7.27 9.11
C GLU A 364 -4.37 7.01 9.12
N SER A 365 -3.85 6.52 8.00
CA SER A 365 -2.42 6.29 7.84
C SER A 365 -1.61 7.59 7.93
N TRP A 366 -2.13 8.71 7.39
CA TRP A 366 -1.52 10.04 7.57
C TRP A 366 -1.55 10.48 9.03
N VAL A 367 -2.67 10.32 9.73
CA VAL A 367 -2.75 10.64 11.17
C VAL A 367 -1.79 9.80 12.00
N ASN A 368 -1.68 8.50 11.71
CA ASN A 368 -0.79 7.60 12.43
C ASN A 368 0.69 7.93 12.22
N MET A 369 1.03 8.62 11.13
CA MET A 369 2.37 9.16 10.88
C MET A 369 2.57 10.58 11.45
N SER A 370 1.49 11.26 11.83
CA SER A 370 1.56 12.59 12.40
C SER A 370 2.04 12.56 13.85
N ASP A 371 2.66 13.66 14.27
CA ASP A 371 3.19 13.82 15.62
C ASP A 371 2.04 13.94 16.63
N LEU A 372 1.68 12.82 17.28
CA LEU A 372 0.56 12.68 18.23
C LEU A 372 0.41 13.82 19.26
N PRO A 373 1.49 14.38 19.86
CA PRO A 373 1.41 15.54 20.75
C PRO A 373 0.86 16.81 20.08
N LYS A 374 1.16 17.05 18.79
CA LYS A 374 0.58 18.18 18.03
C LYS A 374 -0.90 17.95 17.75
N LEU A 375 -1.27 16.72 17.39
CA LEU A 375 -2.66 16.35 17.12
C LEU A 375 -3.54 16.49 18.39
N ASN A 376 -3.05 16.03 19.54
CA ASN A 376 -3.76 16.14 20.82
C ASN A 376 -3.99 17.59 21.23
N LYS A 377 -3.03 18.48 21.01
CA LYS A 377 -3.19 19.93 21.27
C LYS A 377 -4.31 20.56 20.43
N TYR A 378 -4.52 20.11 19.20
CA TYR A 378 -5.62 20.57 18.35
C TYR A 378 -6.97 19.93 18.72
N LEU A 379 -6.99 18.65 19.08
CA LEU A 379 -8.19 17.94 19.53
C LEU A 379 -8.71 18.48 20.89
N ASP A 380 -7.84 18.96 21.77
CA ASP A 380 -8.26 19.60 23.03
C ASP A 380 -8.86 21.00 22.82
N VAL A 381 -8.43 21.73 21.79
CA VAL A 381 -9.00 23.06 21.46
C VAL A 381 -10.41 22.94 20.87
N SER A 382 -10.71 21.86 20.15
CA SER A 382 -12.06 21.62 19.62
C SER A 382 -13.05 21.17 20.70
N LYS A 383 -12.58 20.46 21.74
CA LYS A 383 -13.38 20.06 22.90
C LYS A 383 -13.75 21.22 23.82
N LYS A 384 -12.92 22.28 23.90
CA LYS A 384 -13.20 23.48 24.72
C LYS A 384 -14.18 24.49 24.09
N LYS A 385 -14.72 24.20 22.89
CA LYS A 385 -15.68 25.06 22.17
C LYS A 385 -17.09 24.47 22.03
N LYS A 386 -17.38 23.35 22.68
CA LYS A 386 -18.74 22.90 22.99
C LYS A 386 -19.05 23.25 24.43
#